data_AF-A0A0R1NRS2-F1
#
_entry.id   AF-A0A0R1NRS2-F1
#
_cell.length_a   1.000
_cell.length_b   1.000
_cell.length_c   1.000
_cell.angle_alpha   90.00
_cell.angle_beta   90.00
_cell.angle_gamma   90.00
#
_symmetry.space_group_name_H-M   'P 1'
#
loop_
_entity.id
_entity.type
_entity.pdbx_description
1 polymer ?
#
loop_
_entity_poly.entity_id
_entity_poly.type
_entity_poly.pdbx_seq_one_letter_code
_entity_poly.pdbx_strand_id
1 'polypeptide(L)'
;MQKREKQSGRIAGSFVARRSGNSLSLTIPADAEVKEGAEYVLEILDDGTLKYKPQQKNIWHTEKAQNYDFRSDLKKINYAEEKRFGKEI
;
A
#
# COMPACT_ATOMS: atom_id res chain seq x y z
N MET A 1 19.56 15.05 18.17
CA MET A 1 18.33 14.83 18.96
C MET A 1 17.40 13.91 18.16
N GLN A 2 17.31 12.62 18.50
CA GLN A 2 16.37 11.71 17.83
C GLN A 2 15.03 11.79 18.55
N LYS A 3 13.99 12.27 17.87
CA LYS A 3 12.60 12.23 18.35
C LYS A 3 12.19 10.75 18.43
N ARG A 4 12.09 10.21 19.66
CA ARG A 4 11.40 8.95 19.88
C ARG A 4 9.91 9.23 19.72
N GLU A 5 9.34 8.90 18.55
CA GLU A 5 7.90 8.79 18.41
C GLU A 5 7.42 7.73 19.39
N LYS A 6 6.72 8.17 20.44
CA LYS A 6 6.04 7.28 21.39
C LYS A 6 4.88 6.62 20.65
N GLN A 7 5.13 5.47 20.04
CA GLN A 7 4.07 4.63 19.50
C GLN A 7 3.28 4.05 20.68
N SER A 8 2.12 4.64 20.96
CA SER A 8 1.16 4.09 21.93
C SER A 8 0.41 2.94 21.26
N GLY A 9 0.82 1.71 21.55
CA GLY A 9 0.13 0.50 21.10
C GLY A 9 -0.83 -0.03 22.15
N ARG A 10 -1.90 -0.71 21.71
CA ARG A 10 -2.75 -1.54 22.57
C ARG A 10 -2.54 -3.01 22.23
N ILE A 11 -2.63 -3.88 23.23
CA ILE A 11 -2.59 -5.33 23.01
C ILE A 11 -3.96 -5.75 22.47
N ALA A 12 -3.99 -6.26 21.24
CA ALA A 12 -5.23 -6.71 20.60
C ALA A 12 -5.66 -8.13 21.00
N GLY A 13 -4.77 -8.89 21.67
CA GLY A 13 -5.01 -10.26 22.12
C GLY A 13 -3.83 -11.18 21.81
N SER A 14 -4.02 -12.48 22.09
CA SER A 14 -3.05 -13.54 21.77
C SER A 14 -3.54 -14.32 20.55
N PHE A 15 -2.70 -14.41 19.52
CA PHE A 15 -3.03 -15.09 18.27
C PHE A 15 -2.01 -16.19 17.97
N VAL A 16 -2.50 -17.32 17.48
CA VAL A 16 -1.66 -18.47 17.11
C VAL A 16 -1.49 -18.46 15.60
N ALA A 17 -0.25 -18.53 15.14
CA ALA A 17 0.06 -18.67 13.72
C ALA A 17 -0.46 -20.02 13.21
N ARG A 18 -1.20 -20.00 12.10
CA ARG A 18 -1.75 -21.21 11.48
C ARG A 18 -1.09 -21.46 10.13
N ARG A 19 -0.90 -22.74 9.79
CA ARG A 19 -0.37 -23.12 8.48
C ARG A 19 -1.45 -23.00 7.43
N SER A 20 -1.14 -22.27 6.36
CA SER A 20 -1.94 -22.15 5.16
C SER A 20 -1.05 -22.46 3.97
N GLY A 21 -1.23 -23.64 3.38
CA GLY A 21 -0.33 -24.17 2.34
C GLY A 21 1.12 -24.22 2.81
N ASN A 22 2.00 -23.52 2.09
CA ASN A 22 3.43 -23.43 2.40
C ASN A 22 3.80 -22.21 3.28
N SER A 23 2.83 -21.60 3.95
CA SER A 23 3.04 -20.36 4.72
C SER A 23 2.36 -20.40 6.10
N LEU A 24 2.74 -19.48 6.98
CA LEU A 24 2.07 -19.24 8.24
C LEU A 24 1.28 -17.92 8.17
N SER A 25 0.08 -17.91 8.73
CA SER A 25 -0.77 -16.72 8.81
C SER A 25 -1.17 -16.42 10.25
N LEU A 26 -1.18 -15.12 10.59
CA LEU A 26 -1.76 -14.59 11.82
C LEU A 26 -3.09 -13.94 11.46
N THR A 27 -4.13 -14.27 12.21
CA THR A 27 -5.45 -13.63 12.04
C THR A 27 -5.45 -12.27 12.71
N ILE A 28 -5.84 -11.24 11.96
CA ILE A 28 -6.05 -9.88 12.49
C ILE A 28 -7.49 -9.82 13.03
N PRO A 29 -7.72 -9.42 14.28
CA PRO A 29 -9.08 -9.28 14.83
C PRO A 29 -9.81 -8.12 14.16
N ALA A 30 -11.14 -8.23 13.99
CA ALA A 30 -11.96 -7.18 13.37
C ALA A 30 -11.88 -5.82 14.10
N ASP A 31 -11.68 -5.85 15.42
CA ASP A 31 -11.52 -4.66 16.26
C ASP A 31 -10.24 -3.86 15.95
N ALA A 32 -9.29 -4.42 15.18
CA ALA A 32 -8.12 -3.69 14.71
C ALA A 32 -8.42 -2.73 13.55
N GLU A 33 -9.66 -2.69 13.05
CA GLU A 33 -10.14 -1.76 11.99
C GLU A 33 -9.31 -1.79 10.69
N VAL A 34 -8.62 -2.91 10.43
CA VAL A 34 -7.87 -3.12 9.18
C VAL A 34 -8.85 -3.46 8.07
N LYS A 35 -8.84 -2.64 7.00
CA LYS A 35 -9.67 -2.87 5.81
C LYS A 35 -9.13 -4.01 4.96
N GLU A 36 -10.04 -4.77 4.35
CA GLU A 36 -9.70 -5.77 3.34
C GLU A 36 -8.91 -5.14 2.19
N GLY A 37 -7.89 -5.86 1.71
CA GLY A 37 -7.00 -5.38 0.64
C GLY A 37 -5.91 -4.39 1.06
N ALA A 38 -5.81 -4.04 2.35
CA ALA A 38 -4.69 -3.24 2.85
C ALA A 38 -3.36 -4.02 2.78
N GLU A 39 -2.33 -3.40 2.18
CA GLU A 39 -0.99 -3.96 2.07
C GLU A 39 -0.10 -3.54 3.24
N TYR A 40 0.69 -4.48 3.76
CA TYR A 40 1.65 -4.25 4.85
C TYR A 40 3.00 -4.87 4.51
N VAL A 41 4.08 -4.20 4.90
CA VAL A 41 5.42 -4.80 4.98
C VAL A 41 5.59 -5.44 6.34
N LEU A 42 6.10 -6.67 6.37
CA LEU A 42 6.57 -7.35 7.56
C LEU A 42 8.06 -7.08 7.76
N GLU A 43 8.40 -6.38 8.82
CA GLU A 43 9.77 -6.27 9.32
C GLU A 43 9.98 -7.29 10.45
N ILE A 44 11.09 -8.03 10.37
CA ILE A 44 11.53 -8.94 11.43
C ILE A 44 12.71 -8.24 12.11
N LEU A 45 12.53 -7.89 13.38
CA LEU A 45 13.58 -7.25 14.18
C LEU A 45 14.54 -8.30 14.74
N ASP A 46 15.71 -7.86 15.20
CA ASP A 46 16.78 -8.74 15.71
C ASP A 46 16.36 -9.55 16.95
N ASP A 47 15.38 -9.05 17.71
CA ASP A 47 14.80 -9.73 18.87
C ASP A 47 13.69 -10.75 18.49
N GLY A 48 13.46 -10.95 17.20
CA GLY A 48 12.41 -11.82 16.67
C GLY A 48 11.02 -11.18 16.63
N THR A 49 10.88 -9.90 16.99
CA THR A 49 9.60 -9.18 16.92
C THR A 49 9.16 -9.02 15.46
N LEU A 50 7.92 -9.41 15.19
CA LEU A 50 7.24 -9.19 13.91
C LEU A 50 6.53 -7.83 13.93
N LYS A 51 6.98 -6.89 13.11
CA LYS A 51 6.39 -5.55 12.98
C LYS A 51 5.76 -5.38 11.60
N TYR A 52 4.44 -5.19 11.57
CA TYR A 52 3.72 -4.86 10.34
C TYR A 52 3.62 -3.34 10.19
N LYS A 53 4.04 -2.80 9.04
CA LYS A 53 3.88 -1.38 8.67
C LYS A 53 3.00 -1.26 7.43
N PRO A 54 2.02 -0.34 7.41
CA PRO A 54 1.20 -0.12 6.22
C PRO A 54 2.09 0.31 5.05
N GLN A 55 1.90 -0.32 3.89
CA GLN A 55 2.63 0.00 2.69
C GLN A 55 1.72 0.73 1.73
N GLN A 56 1.90 2.05 1.60
CA GLN A 56 1.29 2.78 0.50
C GLN A 56 2.19 2.60 -0.74
N LYS A 57 1.88 1.61 -1.57
CA LYS A 57 2.60 1.40 -2.83
C LYS A 57 2.17 2.48 -3.82
N ASN A 58 3.04 3.46 -4.06
CA ASN A 58 2.79 4.45 -5.10
C ASN A 58 2.97 3.78 -6.47
N ILE A 59 1.85 3.49 -7.15
CA ILE A 59 1.82 2.85 -8.46
C ILE A 59 2.65 3.60 -9.51
N TRP A 60 2.81 4.92 -9.38
CA TRP A 60 3.60 5.75 -10.30
C TRP A 60 5.10 5.47 -10.24
N HIS A 61 5.60 4.88 -9.15
CA HIS A 61 7.02 4.54 -9.02
C HIS A 61 7.33 3.10 -9.42
N THR A 62 6.34 2.34 -9.88
CA THR A 62 6.58 0.98 -10.39
C THR A 62 7.22 1.04 -11.78
N GLU A 63 8.13 0.11 -12.10
CA GLU A 63 8.73 0.00 -13.45
C GLU A 63 7.66 -0.12 -14.54
N LYS A 64 6.52 -0.73 -14.22
CA LYS A 64 5.38 -0.84 -15.11
C LYS A 64 4.80 0.54 -15.46
N ALA A 65 4.69 1.45 -14.50
CA ALA A 65 4.20 2.82 -14.74
C ALA A 65 5.26 3.70 -15.40
N GLN A 66 6.55 3.53 -15.08
CA GLN A 66 7.64 4.28 -15.70
C GLN A 66 7.82 3.95 -17.18
N ASN A 67 7.62 2.68 -17.56
CA ASN A 67 7.72 2.21 -18.94
C ASN A 67 6.37 2.13 -19.67
N TYR A 68 5.29 2.64 -19.06
CA TYR A 68 3.97 2.60 -19.67
C TYR A 68 3.86 3.68 -20.75
N ASP A 69 3.51 3.29 -21.98
CA ASP A 69 3.27 4.23 -23.06
C ASP A 69 1.84 4.80 -23.00
N PHE A 70 1.66 5.80 -22.14
CA PHE A 70 0.39 6.53 -22.01
C PHE A 70 -0.05 7.19 -23.32
N ARG A 71 0.88 7.52 -24.23
CA ARG A 71 0.53 8.14 -25.53
C ARG A 71 -0.14 7.14 -26.45
N SER A 72 0.26 5.88 -26.39
CA SER A 72 -0.39 4.82 -27.17
C SER A 72 -1.82 4.54 -26.69
N ASP A 73 -2.09 4.63 -25.39
CA ASP A 73 -3.47 4.54 -24.89
C ASP A 73 -4.30 5.76 -25.23
N LEU A 74 -3.73 6.98 -25.19
CA LEU A 74 -4.42 8.21 -25.60
C LEU A 74 -4.97 8.13 -27.04
N LYS A 75 -4.32 7.36 -27.92
CA LYS A 75 -4.79 7.13 -29.30
C LYS A 75 -5.94 6.12 -29.40
N LYS A 76 -6.10 5.24 -28.40
CA LYS A 76 -7.17 4.23 -28.35
C LYS A 76 -8.45 4.78 -27.74
N ILE A 77 -8.33 5.81 -26.91
CA ILE A 77 -9.46 6.61 -26.45
C ILE A 77 -9.80 7.61 -27.55
N ASN A 78 -11.06 7.64 -27.98
CA ASN A 78 -11.56 8.67 -28.90
C ASN A 78 -11.71 10.00 -28.15
N TYR A 79 -10.58 10.51 -27.66
CA TYR A 79 -10.50 11.81 -27.01
C TYR A 79 -10.54 12.85 -28.14
N ALA A 80 -11.74 13.36 -28.42
CA ALA A 80 -11.87 14.53 -29.27
C ALA A 80 -11.09 15.65 -28.58
N GLU A 81 -9.96 16.06 -29.17
CA GLU A 81 -9.27 17.28 -28.78
C GLU A 81 -10.23 18.45 -29.02
N GLU A 82 -11.08 18.77 -28.04
CA GLU A 82 -11.77 20.04 -28.03
C GLU A 82 -10.70 21.12 -28.06
N LYS A 83 -10.59 21.82 -29.19
CA LYS A 83 -9.75 23.01 -29.32
C LYS A 83 -10.14 23.97 -28.21
N ARG A 84 -9.38 23.97 -27.12
CA ARG A 84 -9.48 24.98 -26.07
C ARG A 84 -8.97 26.28 -26.66
N PHE A 85 -9.87 27.05 -27.26
CA PHE A 85 -9.63 28.46 -27.51
C PHE A 85 -9.63 29.15 -26.15
N GLY A 86 -8.45 29.31 -25.56
CA GLY A 86 -8.27 30.28 -24.49
C GLY A 86 -8.58 31.65 -25.07
N LYS A 87 -9.74 32.21 -24.71
CA LYS A 87 -10.00 33.61 -24.95
C LYS A 87 -9.28 34.35 -23.82
N GLU A 88 -8.07 34.82 -24.09
CA GLU A 88 -7.46 35.84 -23.23
C GLU A 88 -8.39 37.06 -23.23
N ILE A 89 -8.75 37.51 -22.03
CA ILE A 89 -9.56 38.70 -21.76
C ILE A 89 -8.59 39.82 -21.39
#